data_AF-A0A972F0X7-F1
#
_entry.id   AF-A0A972F0X7-F1
#
_cell.length_a   1.000
_cell.length_b   1.000
_cell.length_c   1.000
_cell.angle_alpha   90.00
_cell.angle_beta   90.00
_cell.angle_gamma   90.00
#
_symmetry.space_group_name_H-M   'P 1'
#
loop_
_entity.id
_entity.type
_entity.pdbx_description
1 polymer ?
#
loop_
_entity_poly.entity_id
_entity_poly.type
_entity_poly.pdbx_seq_one_letter_code
_entity_poly.pdbx_strand_id
1 'polypeptide(L)' 'MLKIFDYIFGMFSNDLAIDLGTANTLVYLKGKGVVVREPSVVAVQKTYGGQQKVLAVGMEAKK' A
#
# COMPACT_ATOMS: atom_id res chain seq x y z
N MET A 1 30.08 -10.91 8.60
CA MET A 1 30.11 -10.32 7.25
C MET A 1 28.70 -9.98 6.75
N LEU A 2 27.76 -10.95 6.67
CA LEU A 2 26.36 -10.70 6.27
C LEU A 2 25.63 -9.62 7.10
N LYS A 3 25.77 -9.65 8.44
CA LYS A 3 25.12 -8.69 9.35
C LYS A 3 25.46 -7.20 9.12
N ILE A 4 26.63 -6.91 8.56
CA ILE A 4 27.05 -5.53 8.26
C ILE A 4 26.28 -5.00 7.05
N PHE A 5 26.04 -5.86 6.05
CA PHE A 5 25.22 -5.50 4.91
C PHE A 5 23.77 -5.28 5.34
N ASP A 6 23.20 -6.18 6.15
CA ASP A 6 21.82 -6.02 6.67
C ASP A 6 21.64 -4.72 7.46
N TYR A 7 22.63 -4.34 8.27
CA TYR A 7 22.61 -3.08 9.04
C TYR A 7 22.67 -1.84 8.13
N ILE A 8 23.53 -1.88 7.10
CA ILE A 8 23.65 -0.79 6.13
C ILE A 8 22.34 -0.67 5.33
N PHE A 9 21.78 -1.78 4.83
CA PHE A 9 20.50 -1.77 4.11
C PHE A 9 19.32 -1.37 4.98
N GLY A 10 19.30 -1.74 6.26
CA GLY A 10 18.28 -1.32 7.22
C GLY A 10 18.30 0.18 7.53
N MET A 11 19.46 0.84 7.49
CA MET A 11 19.52 2.30 7.60
C MET A 11 18.89 3.03 6.39
N PHE A 12 18.80 2.37 5.23
CA PHE A 12 18.15 2.91 4.03
C PHE A 12 16.72 2.39 3.83
N SER A 13 16.19 1.56 4.74
CA SER A 13 14.82 1.07 4.63
C SER A 13 13.81 2.12 5.12
N ASN A 14 12.69 2.23 4.41
CA ASN A 14 11.57 3.06 4.83
C ASN A 14 10.70 2.30 5.83
N ASP A 15 10.73 2.69 7.11
CA ASP A 15 9.85 2.14 8.14
C ASP A 15 8.40 2.60 7.88
N LEU A 16 7.53 1.66 7.51
CA LEU A 16 6.12 1.89 7.21
C LEU A 16 5.20 1.22 8.23
N ALA A 17 4.13 1.93 8.62
CA ALA A 17 2.99 1.35 9.31
C ALA A 17 1.74 1.52 8.43
N ILE A 18 0.91 0.48 8.32
CA ILE A 18 -0.26 0.48 7.44
C ILE A 18 -1.50 0.20 8.29
N ASP A 19 -2.48 1.08 8.20
CA ASP A 19 -3.82 0.89 8.75
C ASP A 19 -4.76 0.51 7.60
N LEU A 20 -5.28 -0.73 7.63
CA LEU A 20 -6.17 -1.29 6.62
C LEU A 20 -7.62 -1.28 7.13
N GLY A 21 -8.17 -0.08 7.32
CA GLY A 21 -9.56 0.10 7.70
C GLY A 21 -10.53 -0.33 6.60
N THR A 22 -11.77 -0.65 6.96
CA THR A 22 -12.82 -1.05 6.00
C THR A 22 -13.20 0.08 5.04
N ALA A 23 -13.11 1.33 5.49
CA ALA A 23 -13.46 2.51 4.70
C ALA A 23 -12.24 3.19 4.05
N ASN A 24 -11.12 3.27 4.77
CA ASN A 24 -9.91 3.96 4.32
C ASN A 24 -8.65 3.18 4.71
N THR A 25 -7.64 3.29 3.85
CA THR A 25 -6.29 2.77 4.07
C THR A 25 -5.35 3.95 4.29
N LEU A 26 -4.58 3.90 5.38
CA LEU A 26 -3.57 4.90 5.70
C LEU A 26 -2.19 4.25 5.71
N VAL A 27 -1.20 4.96 5.18
CA VAL A 27 0.22 4.56 5.29
C VAL A 27 0.97 5.65 6.02
N TYR A 28 1.61 5.29 7.12
CA TYR A 28 2.49 6.14 7.90
C TYR A 28 3.95 5.79 7.60
N LEU A 29 4.76 6.80 7.35
CA LEU A 29 6.21 6.68 7.17
C LEU A 29 6.90 7.35 8.36
N LYS A 30 7.77 6.60 9.05
CA LYS A 30 8.54 7.11 10.19
C LYS A 30 9.30 8.38 9.82
N GLY A 31 9.12 9.43 10.62
CA GLY A 31 9.73 10.73 10.39
C GLY A 31 9.02 11.61 9.35
N LYS A 32 8.01 11.12 8.62
CA LYS A 32 7.21 11.92 7.66
C LYS A 32 5.73 12.01 7.98
N GLY A 33 5.19 11.13 8.83
CA GLY A 33 3.76 11.12 9.13
C GLY A 33 2.96 10.24 8.18
N VAL A 34 1.65 10.48 8.10
CA VAL A 34 0.76 9.80 7.14
C VAL A 34 1.04 10.32 5.74
N VAL A 35 1.51 9.42 4.86
CA VAL A 35 1.89 9.71 3.47
C VAL A 35 0.88 9.21 2.44
N VAL A 36 -0.02 8.30 2.82
CA VAL A 36 -1.15 7.86 2.00
C VAL A 36 -2.42 7.89 2.84
N ARG A 37 -3.52 8.38 2.26
CA ARG A 37 -4.87 8.31 2.82
C ARG A 37 -5.86 8.14 1.67
N GLU A 38 -6.21 6.89 1.39
CA GLU A 38 -7.06 6.51 0.26
C GLU A 38 -8.28 5.71 0.75
N PRO A 39 -9.43 5.75 0.06
CA PRO A 39 -10.51 4.80 0.29
C PRO A 39 -10.02 3.35 0.16
N SER A 40 -10.51 2.46 1.02
CA SER A 40 -10.22 1.01 0.94
C SER A 40 -11.07 0.31 -0.12
N VAL A 41 -10.95 0.77 -1.37
CA VAL A 41 -11.79 0.34 -2.48
C VAL A 41 -10.94 0.06 -3.71
N VAL A 42 -11.33 -0.98 -4.46
CA VAL A 42 -10.72 -1.37 -5.73
C VAL A 42 -11.84 -1.59 -6.75
N ALA A 43 -11.70 -1.00 -7.94
CA ALA A 43 -12.59 -1.25 -9.06
C ALA A 43 -12.06 -2.45 -9.86
N VAL A 44 -12.91 -3.45 -10.09
CA VAL A 44 -12.53 -4.69 -10.78
C VAL A 44 -13.47 -4.99 -11.95
N GLN A 45 -12.89 -5.47 -13.04
CA GLN A 45 -13.62 -6.01 -14.19
C GLN A 45 -13.58 -7.54 -14.15
N LYS A 46 -14.76 -8.17 -14.22
CA LYS A 46 -14.86 -9.62 -14.41
C LYS A 46 -14.61 -9.95 -15.88
N THR A 47 -13.68 -10.85 -16.16
CA THR A 47 -13.38 -11.32 -17.51
C THR A 47 -13.99 -12.69 -17.77
N TYR A 48 -14.02 -13.09 -19.04
CA TYR A 48 -14.49 -14.43 -19.42
C TYR A 48 -13.56 -15.48 -18.80
N GLY A 49 -14.13 -16.48 -18.12
CA GLY A 49 -13.39 -17.47 -17.33
C GLY A 49 -13.21 -17.13 -15.85
N GLY A 50 -13.85 -16.07 -15.34
CA GLY A 50 -13.94 -15.78 -13.91
C GLY A 50 -12.71 -15.06 -13.32
N GLN A 51 -11.75 -14.66 -14.15
CA GLN A 51 -10.63 -13.85 -13.67
C GLN A 51 -11.10 -12.41 -13.40
N GLN A 52 -10.45 -11.74 -12.47
CA GLN A 52 -10.71 -10.34 -12.12
C GLN A 52 -9.52 -9.48 -12.52
N LYS A 53 -9.77 -8.45 -13.31
CA LYS A 53 -8.77 -7.44 -13.67
C LYS A 53 -8.99 -6.20 -12.83
N VAL A 54 -7.95 -5.74 -12.12
CA VAL A 54 -7.98 -4.45 -11.41
C VAL A 54 -7.97 -3.31 -12.43
N LEU A 55 -8.93 -2.38 -12.30
CA LEU A 55 -9.05 -1.20 -13.14
C LEU A 55 -8.53 0.07 -12.46
N ALA A 56 -8.81 0.23 -11.17
CA ALA A 56 -8.42 1.38 -10.36
C ALA A 56 -8.39 1.02 -8.86
N VAL A 57 -7.71 1.86 -8.06
CA VAL A 57 -7.64 1.74 -6.59
C VAL A 57 -7.90 3.10 -5.94
N GLY A 58 -8.30 3.11 -4.66
CA GLY A 58 -8.41 4.35 -3.88
C GLY A 58 -9.48 5.30 -4.43
N MET A 59 -9.16 6.59 -4.50
CA MET A 59 -10.07 7.63 -4.97
C MET A 59 -10.53 7.40 -6.40
N GLU A 60 -9.68 6.88 -7.28
CA GLU A 60 -10.04 6.56 -8.67
C GLU A 60 -11.03 5.40 -8.76
N ALA A 61 -10.97 4.45 -7.83
CA ALA A 61 -11.95 3.37 -7.75
C ALA A 61 -13.29 3.80 -7.13
N LYS A 62 -13.29 4.84 -6.30
CA LYS A 62 -14.48 5.32 -5.58
C LYS A 62 -15.33 6.33 -6.39
N LYS A 63 -14.73 7.03 -7.36
CA LYS A 63 -15.42 7.98 -8.25
C LYS A 63 -16.54 7.29 -9.05
#